data_AF-A0A2M7GGI7-F1
#
_entry.id   AF-A0A2M7GGI7-F1
#
_cell.length_a   1.000
_cell.length_b   1.000
_cell.length_c   1.000
_cell.angle_alpha   90.00
_cell.angle_beta   90.00
_cell.angle_gamma   90.00
#
_symmetry.space_group_name_H-M   'P 1'
#
loop_
_entity.id
_entity.type
_entity.pdbx_description
1 polymer ?
#
loop_
_entity_poly.entity_id
_entity_poly.type
_entity_poly.pdbx_seq_one_letter_code
_entity_poly.pdbx_strand_id
1 'polypeptide(L)' 'MAFLFELWRFLKVRKKFWLLPVFVMLGLFGGLMVLAHGSAIAPFIYTLF' A
#
# COMPACT_ATOMS: atom_id res chain seq x y z
N MET A 1 -17.03 1.06 -12.92
CA MET A 1 -16.82 2.34 -12.19
C MET A 1 -17.80 2.57 -11.05
N ALA A 2 -19.09 2.26 -11.19
CA ALA A 2 -20.08 2.42 -10.11
C ALA A 2 -19.76 1.62 -8.83
N PHE A 3 -19.32 0.36 -8.98
CA PHE A 3 -19.00 -0.53 -7.86
C PHE A 3 -17.91 0.02 -6.91
N LEU A 4 -16.81 0.54 -7.47
CA LEU A 4 -15.73 1.15 -6.68
C LEU A 4 -16.21 2.37 -5.90
N PHE A 5 -17.11 3.16 -6.50
CA PHE A 5 -17.66 4.35 -5.87
C PHE A 5 -18.65 3.99 -4.75
N GLU A 6 -19.48 2.97 -4.94
CA GLU A 6 -20.36 2.42 -3.89
C GLU A 6 -19.56 1.84 -2.73
N LEU A 7 -18.49 1.08 -3.01
CA LEU A 7 -17.58 0.56 -2.00
C LEU A 7 -16.95 1.70 -1.20
N TRP A 8 -16.48 2.76 -1.87
CA TRP A 8 -15.90 3.94 -1.23
C TRP A 8 -16.92 4.67 -0.35
N ARG A 9 -18.16 4.80 -0.82
CA ARG A 9 -19.25 5.42 -0.05
C ARG A 9 -19.61 4.57 1.18
N PHE A 10 -19.65 3.25 1.04
CA PHE A 10 -19.88 2.31 2.14
C PHE A 10 -18.77 2.40 3.21
N LEU A 11 -17.50 2.41 2.78
CA LEU A 11 -16.35 2.55 3.68
C LEU A 11 -16.35 3.90 4.43
N LYS A 12 -16.71 4.99 3.73
CA LYS A 12 -16.85 6.34 4.31
C LYS A 12 -17.98 6.42 5.35
N VAL A 13 -19.14 5.84 5.07
CA VAL A 13 -20.29 5.83 6.00
C VAL A 13 -19.98 5.03 7.27
N ARG A 14 -19.26 3.92 7.15
CA ARG A 14 -18.88 3.07 8.31
C ARG A 14 -17.69 3.60 9.12
N LYS A 15 -17.17 4.80 8.78
CA LYS A 15 -15.95 5.40 9.37
C LYS A 15 -14.74 4.45 9.42
N LYS A 16 -14.66 3.45 8.54
CA LYS A 16 -13.51 2.52 8.43
C LYS A 16 -12.27 3.16 7.79
N PHE A 17 -12.15 4.49 7.86
CA PHE A 17 -10.94 5.23 7.46
C PHE A 17 -9.71 4.82 8.27
N TRP A 18 -9.90 4.20 9.44
CA TRP A 18 -8.85 3.56 10.21
C TRP A 18 -8.06 2.49 9.46
N LEU A 19 -8.56 1.98 8.32
CA LEU A 19 -7.85 1.04 7.48
C LEU A 19 -6.90 1.71 6.47
N LEU A 20 -7.04 3.01 6.21
CA LEU A 20 -6.13 3.74 5.31
C LEU A 20 -4.65 3.58 5.69
N PRO A 21 -4.26 3.73 6.98
CA PRO A 21 -2.88 3.48 7.40
C PRO A 21 -2.37 2.09 7.03
N VAL A 22 -3.21 1.06 7.16
CA VAL A 22 -2.87 -0.32 6.81
C VAL A 22 -2.67 -0.47 5.30
N PHE A 23 -3.57 0.09 4.49
CA PHE A 23 -3.41 0.07 3.03
C PHE A 23 -2.17 0.84 2.56
N VAL A 24 -1.85 1.97 3.21
CA VAL A 24 -0.63 2.75 2.94
C VAL A 24 0.62 1.93 3.27
N MET A 25 0.66 1.29 4.45
CA MET A 25 1.78 0.44 4.82
C MET A 25 1.95 -0.75 3.88
N LEU A 26 0.86 -1.43 3.50
CA LEU A 26 0.89 -2.52 2.53
C LEU A 26 1.40 -2.05 1.15
N GLY A 27 0.99 -0.87 0.70
CA GLY A 27 1.49 -0.27 -0.54
C GLY A 27 2.97 0.10 -0.48
N LEU A 28 3.42 0.67 0.64
CA LEU A 28 4.83 1.01 0.86
C LEU A 28 5.71 -0.24 0.88
N PHE A 29 5.37 -1.25 1.69
CA PHE A 29 6.14 -2.49 1.78
C PHE A 29 6.10 -3.29 0.47
N GLY A 30 4.92 -3.38 -0.17
CA GLY A 30 4.79 -4.02 -1.48
C GLY A 30 5.60 -3.31 -2.57
N GLY A 31 5.56 -1.97 -2.59
CA GLY A 31 6.36 -1.15 -3.49
C GLY A 31 7.87 -1.30 -3.25
N LEU A 32 8.30 -1.27 -2.00
CA LEU A 32 9.68 -1.52 -1.61
C LEU A 32 10.14 -2.93 -2.02
N MET A 33 9.29 -3.94 -1.85
CA MET A 33 9.60 -5.32 -2.25
C MET A 33 9.77 -5.45 -3.78
N VAL A 34 8.92 -4.79 -4.56
CA VAL A 34 9.08 -4.72 -6.03
C VAL A 34 10.36 -3.98 -6.42
N LEU A 35 10.69 -2.88 -5.75
CA LEU A 35 11.93 -2.14 -5.96
C LEU A 35 13.17 -2.88 -5.46
N ALA A 36 13.04 -3.82 -4.53
CA ALA A 36 14.14 -4.65 -4.04
C ALA A 36 14.43 -5.83 -4.97
N HIS A 37 13.44 -6.30 -5.72
CA HIS A 37 13.59 -7.47 -6.58
C HIS A 37 14.21 -7.09 -7.94
N GLY A 38 15.49 -7.38 -8.15
CA GLY A 38 16.17 -7.23 -9.45
C GLY A 38 16.50 -5.78 -9.87
N SER A 39 16.38 -4.82 -8.95
CA SER A 39 16.72 -3.40 -9.19
C SER A 39 18.16 -3.08 -8.81
N ALA A 40 18.75 -2.09 -9.48
CA ALA A 40 20.02 -1.47 -9.07
C ALA A 40 19.98 -0.87 -7.66
N ILE A 41 18.79 -0.69 -7.07
CA ILE A 41 18.57 -0.17 -5.72
C ILE A 41 18.65 -1.28 -4.65
N ALA A 42 18.53 -2.56 -5.03
CA ALA A 42 18.55 -3.70 -4.10
C ALA A 42 19.75 -3.71 -3.12
N PRO A 43 20.99 -3.40 -3.53
CA PRO A 43 22.14 -3.39 -2.61
C PRO A 43 21.99 -2.40 -1.46
N PHE A 44 21.38 -1.23 -1.69
CA PHE A 44 21.16 -0.21 -0.67
C PHE A 44 20.12 -0.65 0.37
N ILE A 45 19.12 -1.43 -0.06
CA ILE A 45 18.11 -1.99 0.84
C ILE A 45 18.77 -3.06 1.73
N TYR A 46 19.59 -3.96 1.17
CA TYR A 46 20.28 -4.98 1.96
C TYR A 46 21.28 -4.43 2.97
N THR A 47 21.86 -3.24 2.77
CA THR A 47 22.77 -2.64 3.75
C THR A 47 22.08 -2.00 4.96
N LEU A 48 20.78 -1.73 4.87
CA LEU A 48 19.99 -1.09 5.94
C LEU A 48 19.38 -2.12 6.93
N PHE A 49 19.39 -3.40 6.58
CA PHE A 49 18.85 -4.52 7.35
C PHE A 49 19.96 -5.50 7.73
#